data_AF-A5ZAS7-F1
#
_entry.id   AF-A5ZAS7-F1
#
_cell.length_a   1.000
_cell.length_b   1.000
_cell.length_c   1.000
_cell.angle_alpha   90.00
_cell.angle_beta   90.00
_cell.angle_gamma   90.00
#
_symmetry.space_group_name_H-M   'P 1'
#
loop_
_entity.id
_entity.type
_entity.pdbx_description
1 polymer ?
#
loop_
_entity_poly.entity_id
_entity_poly.type
_entity_poly.pdbx_seq_one_letter_code
_entity_poly.pdbx_strand_id
1 'polypeptide(L)'
;MKGFKRITSIVLALAMFATGIAISGPTTVKADTATDNWKANGIVSPKQDKLIGAGYIDVKWDNTLTDVSQYKVYVDGDLKVTVSPSSDKTMSTEFYTTQVSEHNVYVVATLKNGSNVQTANRRFYVTKKGVCVNTKDMGTAVDPASMNVGWYYNWDWKSFKDMNFSNKKFDDLEFVPMIWGDSMTETSEIFDNVKSKGYKYLLAYNEPDLTWESNVRPDVMQYRWNDCVNNKGNVRLGSPAVSVFPTWSNDWWTPFWNSMAADKKNAMSFIAVHSYQKSYDGAKSALQYLQAIDECWETYHKPIWITEFAFWKFSINDAAGCAKVQEFMKIVIKGLNERSYVERYSWFCPNIEEDAASSSSIFNYKTGELTTLGKIYAQIGNPLGYNAKTYGVSSYISTNTSPAACALAMPTTLYSAKAKKKAFKYQIKAVSKAAGYQVQYGVKKNMKGSKSKYVKKLNGTIKIKFTKKQKKQIKKKKLKRIKYYVRVRAYKTLDGKRLYCAWSSKDKVKVKTR
;
A
#
# COMPACT_ATOMS: atom_id res chain seq x y z
N MET A 1 92.51 20.69 67.20
CA MET A 1 92.05 20.32 68.56
C MET A 1 91.14 19.09 68.45
N LYS A 2 91.54 17.98 69.10
CA LYS A 2 90.76 16.92 69.78
C LYS A 2 89.37 16.56 69.21
N GLY A 3 88.98 15.32 68.90
CA GLY A 3 89.51 13.96 69.04
C GLY A 3 88.50 12.98 68.37
N PHE A 4 88.91 11.93 67.64
CA PHE A 4 89.05 10.52 68.10
C PHE A 4 87.78 9.98 68.81
N LYS A 5 87.06 8.93 68.36
CA LYS A 5 87.44 7.49 68.17
C LYS A 5 86.24 6.73 67.55
N ARG A 6 86.44 5.88 66.52
CA ARG A 6 86.40 4.37 66.50
C ARG A 6 84.97 3.76 66.69
N ILE A 7 84.48 2.69 66.04
CA ILE A 7 85.07 1.45 65.48
C ILE A 7 83.93 0.66 64.76
N THR A 8 84.21 0.10 63.55
CA THR A 8 83.84 -1.25 62.99
C THR A 8 82.40 -1.80 63.07
N SER A 9 81.85 -2.66 62.20
CA SER A 9 82.33 -3.64 61.21
C SER A 9 81.14 -4.18 60.36
N ILE A 10 81.38 -4.44 59.06
CA ILE A 10 81.15 -5.69 58.27
C ILE A 10 79.73 -6.35 58.35
N VAL A 11 79.01 -6.61 57.24
CA VAL A 11 78.94 -7.88 56.44
C VAL A 11 77.99 -7.62 55.23
N LEU A 12 78.44 -7.73 53.97
CA LEU A 12 78.12 -8.79 52.96
C LEU A 12 76.60 -9.02 52.70
N ALA A 13 76.03 -9.15 51.49
CA ALA A 13 76.56 -9.44 50.16
C ALA A 13 75.44 -9.26 49.08
N LEU A 14 75.89 -9.31 47.81
CA LEU A 14 75.17 -9.74 46.59
C LEU A 14 74.21 -8.77 45.88
N ALA A 15 74.78 -8.17 44.84
CA ALA A 15 74.10 -7.70 43.66
C ALA A 15 73.45 -8.86 42.88
N MET A 16 72.26 -8.63 42.32
CA MET A 16 71.83 -9.23 41.05
C MET A 16 70.93 -8.25 40.30
N PHE A 17 71.41 -7.81 39.14
CA PHE A 17 70.62 -7.16 38.10
C PHE A 17 69.52 -8.12 37.64
N ALA A 18 68.26 -7.69 37.68
CA ALA A 18 67.17 -8.33 36.94
C ALA A 18 66.51 -7.28 36.05
N THR A 19 66.68 -7.48 34.75
CA THR A 19 65.94 -6.81 33.69
C THR A 19 64.45 -7.11 33.86
N GLY A 20 63.66 -6.08 34.18
CA GLY A 20 62.21 -6.18 34.22
C GLY A 20 61.66 -6.33 32.81
N ILE A 21 61.33 -7.57 32.43
CA ILE A 21 60.39 -7.83 31.34
C ILE A 21 59.01 -7.39 31.84
N ALA A 22 58.49 -6.29 31.28
CA ALA A 22 57.10 -5.93 31.43
C ALA A 22 56.24 -6.96 30.69
N ILE A 23 55.69 -7.93 31.43
CA ILE A 23 54.61 -8.78 30.94
C ILE A 23 53.37 -7.89 30.85
N SER A 24 53.10 -7.40 29.65
CA SER A 24 51.80 -6.82 29.30
C SER A 24 50.77 -7.94 29.40
N GLY A 25 49.81 -7.80 30.32
CA GLY A 25 48.64 -8.67 30.39
C GLY A 25 47.82 -8.62 29.09
N PRO A 26 46.96 -9.61 28.83
CA PRO A 26 46.18 -9.66 27.61
C PRO A 26 45.25 -8.44 27.52
N THR A 27 45.25 -7.82 26.35
CA THR A 27 44.50 -6.61 26.01
C THR A 27 42.99 -6.85 26.01
N THR A 28 42.32 -6.60 27.13
CA THR A 28 40.85 -6.56 27.25
C THR A 28 40.21 -5.37 26.51
N VAL A 29 40.99 -4.34 26.18
CA VAL A 29 40.50 -3.09 25.55
C VAL A 29 39.88 -3.31 24.16
N LYS A 30 40.37 -4.26 23.35
CA LYS A 30 39.86 -4.48 21.98
C LYS A 30 38.47 -5.14 21.92
N ALA A 31 38.18 -6.08 22.82
CA ALA A 31 36.93 -6.83 22.82
C ALA A 31 35.74 -6.00 23.35
N ASP A 32 35.99 -5.16 24.36
CA ASP A 32 35.00 -4.20 24.85
C ASP A 32 34.64 -3.17 23.77
N THR A 33 35.65 -2.68 23.03
CA THR A 33 35.42 -1.74 21.92
C THR A 33 34.59 -2.35 20.78
N ALA A 34 34.84 -3.62 20.43
CA ALA A 34 34.10 -4.30 19.35
C ALA A 34 32.64 -4.57 19.74
N THR A 35 32.41 -5.02 20.98
CA THR A 35 31.06 -5.26 21.51
C THR A 35 30.28 -3.96 21.62
N ASP A 36 30.90 -2.88 22.11
CA ASP A 36 30.25 -1.58 22.22
C ASP A 36 29.97 -0.95 20.85
N ASN A 37 30.85 -1.13 19.88
CA ASN A 37 30.57 -0.76 18.50
C ASN A 37 29.40 -1.56 17.92
N TRP A 38 29.32 -2.87 18.17
CA TRP A 38 28.18 -3.68 17.72
C TRP A 38 26.87 -3.26 18.40
N LYS A 39 26.90 -2.91 19.70
CA LYS A 39 25.74 -2.33 20.37
C LYS A 39 25.29 -1.05 19.65
N ALA A 40 26.20 -0.13 19.33
CA ALA A 40 25.81 1.13 18.68
C ALA A 40 25.38 0.95 17.21
N ASN A 41 26.08 0.10 16.46
CA ASN A 41 26.06 0.10 14.99
C ASN A 41 25.66 -1.25 14.35
N GLY A 42 25.32 -2.25 15.15
CA GLY A 42 25.05 -3.61 14.69
C GLY A 42 23.86 -3.73 13.72
N ILE A 43 22.92 -2.79 13.69
CA ILE A 43 21.84 -2.76 12.69
C ILE A 43 22.34 -2.10 11.40
N VAL A 44 22.33 -2.85 10.30
CA VAL A 44 22.72 -2.40 8.95
C VAL A 44 21.54 -1.73 8.23
N SER A 45 20.34 -2.33 8.33
CA SER A 45 19.08 -1.86 7.75
C SER A 45 17.91 -2.22 8.66
N PRO A 46 16.86 -1.40 8.78
CA PRO A 46 16.69 -0.04 8.22
C PRO A 46 17.74 0.98 8.69
N LYS A 47 17.97 2.05 7.92
CA LYS A 47 18.78 3.19 8.37
C LYS A 47 17.99 4.06 9.36
N GLN A 48 18.71 4.72 10.27
CA GLN A 48 18.11 5.57 11.30
C GLN A 48 17.28 6.67 10.67
N ASP A 49 16.05 6.84 11.15
CA ASP A 49 15.08 7.86 10.71
C ASP A 49 14.70 7.84 9.22
N LYS A 50 15.05 6.77 8.51
CA LYS A 50 14.73 6.62 7.09
C LYS A 50 13.23 6.40 6.89
N LEU A 51 12.67 7.04 5.87
CA LEU A 51 11.33 6.77 5.35
C LEU A 51 11.42 5.68 4.27
N ILE A 52 10.65 4.59 4.42
CA ILE A 52 10.72 3.39 3.58
C ILE A 52 9.33 3.03 3.06
N GLY A 53 9.27 2.47 1.84
CA GLY A 53 8.03 1.94 1.28
C GLY A 53 7.44 0.78 2.10
N ALA A 54 6.14 0.82 2.35
CA ALA A 54 5.38 -0.26 2.98
C ALA A 54 5.46 -1.58 2.18
N GLY A 55 5.15 -2.68 2.85
CA GLY A 55 5.28 -4.05 2.34
C GLY A 55 6.26 -4.85 3.21
N TYR A 56 7.15 -5.60 2.56
CA TYR A 56 8.18 -6.41 3.18
C TYR A 56 9.45 -5.58 3.38
N ILE A 57 9.91 -5.51 4.62
CA ILE A 57 11.04 -4.68 5.04
C ILE A 57 12.13 -5.59 5.60
N ASP A 58 13.36 -5.39 5.14
CA ASP A 58 14.53 -6.12 5.62
C ASP A 58 15.07 -5.51 6.91
N VAL A 59 15.22 -6.36 7.93
CA VAL A 59 16.08 -6.11 9.08
C VAL A 59 17.39 -6.84 8.85
N LYS A 60 18.46 -6.08 8.60
CA LYS A 60 19.82 -6.60 8.37
C LYS A 60 20.71 -6.19 9.53
N TRP A 61 21.52 -7.12 10.02
CA TRP A 61 22.45 -6.86 11.11
C TRP A 61 23.83 -7.47 10.85
N ASP A 62 24.82 -6.87 11.47
CA ASP A 62 26.20 -7.32 11.48
C ASP A 62 26.31 -8.64 12.25
N ASN A 63 26.84 -9.67 11.59
CA ASN A 63 27.04 -11.00 12.13
C ASN A 63 28.53 -11.27 12.45
N THR A 64 29.33 -10.22 12.67
CA THR A 64 30.75 -10.37 13.03
C THR A 64 31.01 -10.40 14.53
N LEU A 65 29.97 -10.24 15.37
CA LEU A 65 30.10 -10.40 16.83
C LEU A 65 30.51 -11.84 17.17
N THR A 66 31.58 -12.00 17.95
CA THR A 66 32.14 -13.31 18.27
C THR A 66 31.34 -14.03 19.35
N ASP A 67 31.44 -15.37 19.36
CA ASP A 67 30.81 -16.25 20.36
C ASP A 67 29.30 -16.11 20.51
N VAL A 68 28.61 -15.66 19.46
CA VAL A 68 27.15 -15.68 19.42
C VAL A 68 26.67 -17.13 19.21
N SER A 69 25.66 -17.52 19.99
CA SER A 69 24.94 -18.80 19.87
C SER A 69 23.65 -18.64 19.06
N GLN A 70 22.97 -17.51 19.19
CA GLN A 70 21.75 -17.15 18.47
C GLN A 70 21.54 -15.64 18.46
N TYR A 71 20.79 -15.16 17.47
CA TYR A 71 20.21 -13.82 17.43
C TYR A 71 18.70 -13.88 17.57
N LYS A 72 18.14 -12.90 18.27
CA LYS A 72 16.71 -12.63 18.37
C LYS A 72 16.44 -11.25 17.78
N VAL A 73 15.59 -11.19 16.75
CA VAL A 73 15.24 -9.93 16.08
C VAL A 73 13.88 -9.46 16.58
N TYR A 74 13.82 -8.22 17.04
CA TYR A 74 12.59 -7.60 17.52
C TYR A 74 12.19 -6.43 16.63
N VAL A 75 10.88 -6.30 16.39
CA VAL A 75 10.26 -5.15 15.72
C VAL A 75 9.09 -4.70 16.56
N ASP A 76 9.09 -3.43 16.96
CA ASP A 76 8.09 -2.82 17.84
C ASP A 76 7.89 -3.57 19.17
N GLY A 77 8.97 -4.17 19.68
CA GLY A 77 8.96 -4.99 20.90
C GLY A 77 8.55 -6.45 20.70
N ASP A 78 7.99 -6.81 19.53
CA ASP A 78 7.64 -8.18 19.21
C ASP A 78 8.85 -8.96 18.68
N LEU A 79 9.10 -10.14 19.24
CA LEU A 79 10.06 -11.10 18.69
C LEU A 79 9.57 -11.59 17.32
N LYS A 80 10.34 -11.33 16.27
CA LYS A 80 10.02 -11.78 14.90
C LYS A 80 10.71 -13.09 14.54
N VAL A 81 11.97 -13.27 14.93
CA VAL A 81 12.70 -14.52 14.65
C VAL A 81 13.79 -14.77 15.68
N THR A 82 14.09 -16.06 15.90
CA THR A 82 15.32 -16.53 16.55
C THR A 82 16.11 -17.35 15.53
N VAL A 83 17.38 -17.02 15.31
CA VAL A 83 18.23 -17.67 14.30
C VAL A 83 19.64 -17.92 14.83
N SER A 84 20.26 -19.02 14.43
CA SER A 84 21.68 -19.27 14.68
C SER A 84 22.54 -18.42 13.73
N PRO A 85 23.75 -17.98 14.15
CA PRO A 85 24.70 -17.30 13.27
C PRO A 85 24.99 -18.12 12.00
N SER A 86 25.13 -17.46 10.85
CA SER A 86 25.60 -18.07 9.61
C SER A 86 27.07 -17.73 9.34
N SER A 87 27.63 -18.24 8.24
CA SER A 87 28.94 -17.84 7.74
C SER A 87 28.96 -16.44 7.10
N ASP A 88 27.81 -15.84 6.85
CA ASP A 88 27.71 -14.53 6.18
C ASP A 88 28.03 -13.40 7.16
N LYS A 89 28.75 -12.38 6.70
CA LYS A 89 29.06 -11.19 7.53
C LYS A 89 27.82 -10.38 7.90
N THR A 90 26.73 -10.54 7.17
CA THR A 90 25.47 -9.83 7.42
C THR A 90 24.35 -10.85 7.38
N MET A 91 23.55 -10.88 8.44
CA MET A 91 22.33 -11.66 8.49
C MET A 91 21.13 -10.78 8.19
N SER A 92 20.02 -11.41 7.79
CA SER A 92 18.79 -10.72 7.40
C SER A 92 17.56 -11.50 7.84
N THR A 93 16.51 -10.77 8.19
CA THR A 93 15.15 -11.29 8.29
C THR A 93 14.19 -10.26 7.70
N GLU A 94 13.00 -10.69 7.33
CA GLU A 94 11.96 -9.82 6.79
C GLU A 94 10.77 -9.77 7.74
N PHE A 95 10.10 -8.62 7.80
CA PHE A 95 8.76 -8.52 8.36
C PHE A 95 7.88 -7.72 7.39
N TYR A 96 6.57 -7.89 7.53
CA TYR A 96 5.58 -7.26 6.66
C TYR A 96 4.75 -6.22 7.43
N THR A 97 4.60 -5.02 6.88
CA THR A 97 3.70 -3.98 7.40
C THR A 97 3.17 -3.07 6.30
N THR A 98 1.90 -2.68 6.42
CA THR A 98 1.30 -1.58 5.64
C THR A 98 0.94 -0.39 6.50
N GLN A 99 1.29 -0.42 7.78
CA GLN A 99 0.98 0.66 8.71
C GLN A 99 1.87 1.85 8.42
N VAL A 100 1.23 3.01 8.21
CA VAL A 100 1.92 4.28 7.99
C VAL A 100 2.25 4.85 9.36
N SER A 101 3.35 4.38 9.93
CA SER A 101 3.77 4.71 11.30
C SER A 101 5.29 4.73 11.45
N GLU A 102 5.74 5.25 12.59
CA GLU A 102 7.06 4.94 13.13
C GLU A 102 7.14 3.45 13.48
N HIS A 103 8.32 2.88 13.29
CA HIS A 103 8.67 1.53 13.71
C HIS A 103 10.07 1.53 14.34
N ASN A 104 10.32 0.57 15.21
CA ASN A 104 11.60 0.40 15.89
C ASN A 104 12.10 -1.04 15.79
N VAL A 105 13.37 -1.24 15.45
CA VAL A 105 14.01 -2.56 15.45
C VAL A 105 15.21 -2.62 16.39
N TYR A 106 15.45 -3.79 16.98
CA TYR A 106 16.69 -4.10 17.67
C TYR A 106 16.97 -5.61 17.61
N VAL A 107 18.24 -5.97 17.75
CA VAL A 107 18.70 -7.36 17.73
C VAL A 107 19.38 -7.67 19.06
N VAL A 108 19.04 -8.83 19.63
CA VAL A 108 19.68 -9.38 20.83
C VAL A 108 20.50 -10.60 20.43
N ALA A 109 21.81 -10.53 20.61
CA ALA A 109 22.72 -11.66 20.47
C ALA A 109 22.87 -12.37 21.82
N THR A 110 22.57 -13.66 21.88
CA THR A 110 22.89 -14.51 23.05
C THR A 110 24.24 -15.14 22.82
N LEU A 111 25.21 -14.87 23.69
CA LEU A 111 26.55 -15.43 23.63
C LEU A 111 26.57 -16.88 24.14
N LYS A 112 27.58 -17.67 23.77
CA LYS A 112 27.74 -19.07 24.20
C LYS A 112 27.85 -19.25 25.72
N ASN A 113 28.27 -18.20 26.44
CA ASN A 113 28.30 -18.17 27.90
C ASN A 113 26.94 -17.85 28.55
N GLY A 114 25.88 -17.68 27.75
CA GLY A 114 24.52 -17.39 28.21
C GLY A 114 24.19 -15.89 28.39
N SER A 115 25.17 -14.99 28.28
CA SER A 115 24.91 -13.54 28.38
C SER A 115 24.29 -12.97 27.10
N ASN A 116 23.60 -11.82 27.22
CA ASN A 116 22.96 -11.15 26.09
C ASN A 116 23.61 -9.79 25.80
N VAL A 117 23.80 -9.49 24.52
CA VAL A 117 24.20 -8.19 24.00
C VAL A 117 23.10 -7.68 23.08
N GLN A 118 22.65 -6.44 23.27
CA GLN A 118 21.57 -5.84 22.49
C GLN A 118 22.09 -4.65 21.69
N THR A 119 21.65 -4.53 20.43
CA THR A 119 21.87 -3.31 19.63
C THR A 119 21.04 -2.14 20.17
N ALA A 120 21.50 -0.92 19.93
CA ALA A 120 20.70 0.28 20.05
C ALA A 120 19.43 0.14 19.20
N ASN A 121 18.34 0.74 19.69
CA ASN A 121 17.09 0.78 18.95
C ASN A 121 17.29 1.59 17.68
N ARG A 122 16.84 1.02 16.56
CA ARG A 122 16.87 1.66 15.25
C ARG A 122 15.46 2.07 14.88
N ARG A 123 15.21 3.37 14.94
CA ARG A 123 13.93 3.97 14.51
C ARG A 123 13.92 4.19 13.01
N PHE A 124 12.79 3.94 12.37
CA PHE A 124 12.52 4.24 10.97
C PHE A 124 11.02 4.46 10.77
N TYR A 125 10.63 4.90 9.59
CA TYR A 125 9.26 5.27 9.27
C TYR A 125 8.79 4.56 8.02
N VAL A 126 7.52 4.15 8.01
CA VAL A 126 6.91 3.48 6.87
C VAL A 126 5.89 4.38 6.19
N THR A 127 5.93 4.42 4.86
CA THR A 127 4.97 5.15 4.02
C THR A 127 4.52 4.28 2.85
N LYS A 128 3.29 4.49 2.38
CA LYS A 128 2.81 3.89 1.12
C LYS A 128 3.17 4.75 -0.10
N LYS A 129 3.53 6.02 0.15
CA LYS A 129 3.68 7.06 -0.86
C LYS A 129 4.96 6.90 -1.67
N GLY A 130 4.80 6.80 -2.99
CA GLY A 130 5.88 6.78 -3.97
C GLY A 130 5.71 7.83 -5.06
N VAL A 131 6.55 7.73 -6.10
CA VAL A 131 6.43 8.56 -7.31
C VAL A 131 6.88 7.77 -8.54
N CYS A 132 6.23 8.02 -9.68
CA CYS A 132 6.63 7.50 -10.99
C CYS A 132 7.27 8.62 -11.80
N VAL A 133 8.49 8.41 -12.28
CA VAL A 133 9.27 9.42 -13.02
C VAL A 133 10.09 8.79 -14.12
N ASN A 134 9.91 9.24 -15.36
CA ASN A 134 10.65 8.71 -16.50
C ASN A 134 12.07 9.31 -16.57
N THR A 135 12.91 8.73 -17.41
CA THR A 135 14.27 9.23 -17.70
C THR A 135 14.30 10.35 -18.75
N LYS A 136 13.19 10.64 -19.42
CA LYS A 136 13.11 11.61 -20.52
C LYS A 136 13.08 13.05 -20.00
N ASP A 137 12.22 13.34 -19.04
CA ASP A 137 11.96 14.70 -18.56
C ASP A 137 11.57 14.74 -17.08
N MET A 138 10.67 13.86 -16.64
CA MET A 138 10.11 13.87 -15.29
C MET A 138 11.19 13.75 -14.21
N GLY A 139 12.14 12.83 -14.39
CA GLY A 139 13.19 12.53 -13.43
C GLY A 139 14.34 13.53 -13.40
N THR A 140 14.43 14.45 -14.37
CA THR A 140 15.64 15.25 -14.60
C THR A 140 15.89 16.29 -13.50
N ALA A 141 14.86 17.03 -13.08
CA ALA A 141 15.03 18.13 -12.13
C ALA A 141 14.45 17.87 -10.73
N VAL A 142 13.40 17.04 -10.65
CA VAL A 142 12.62 16.83 -9.43
C VAL A 142 13.46 16.26 -8.28
N ASP A 143 13.20 16.73 -7.07
CA ASP A 143 13.77 16.17 -5.84
C ASP A 143 12.74 15.23 -5.18
N PRO A 144 12.97 13.91 -5.10
CA PRO A 144 12.05 13.02 -4.41
C PRO A 144 11.90 13.37 -2.92
N ALA A 145 12.95 13.89 -2.27
CA ALA A 145 12.87 14.31 -0.88
C ALA A 145 11.91 15.49 -0.68
N SER A 146 11.63 16.29 -1.72
CA SER A 146 10.62 17.35 -1.69
C SER A 146 9.19 16.81 -1.47
N MET A 147 8.93 15.55 -1.83
CA MET A 147 7.59 14.94 -1.78
C MET A 147 7.41 13.95 -0.61
N ASN A 148 8.42 13.73 0.22
CA ASN A 148 8.39 12.75 1.33
C ASN A 148 7.97 11.35 0.83
N VAL A 149 8.56 10.88 -0.28
CA VAL A 149 8.28 9.55 -0.85
C VAL A 149 9.24 8.50 -0.29
N GLY A 150 8.76 7.25 -0.15
CA GLY A 150 9.56 6.12 0.33
C GLY A 150 10.11 5.23 -0.78
N TRP A 151 9.60 5.36 -2.01
CA TRP A 151 9.98 4.53 -3.15
C TRP A 151 9.67 5.23 -4.48
N TYR A 152 10.24 4.73 -5.57
CA TYR A 152 9.93 5.18 -6.93
C TYR A 152 10.05 4.06 -7.96
N TYR A 153 9.46 4.27 -9.13
CA TYR A 153 9.75 3.51 -10.35
C TYR A 153 9.81 4.44 -11.56
N ASN A 154 10.35 3.96 -12.67
CA ASN A 154 10.63 4.78 -13.86
C ASN A 154 10.26 4.12 -15.19
N TRP A 155 9.38 3.10 -15.15
CA TRP A 155 9.01 2.26 -16.30
C TRP A 155 10.17 1.48 -16.93
N ASP A 156 11.33 1.43 -16.28
CA ASP A 156 12.50 0.67 -16.71
C ASP A 156 12.83 -0.42 -15.66
N TRP A 157 13.62 -1.41 -16.05
CA TRP A 157 14.16 -2.41 -15.12
C TRP A 157 15.48 -1.94 -14.49
N LYS A 158 16.09 -0.87 -15.01
CA LYS A 158 17.26 -0.21 -14.42
C LYS A 158 16.87 1.02 -13.61
N SER A 159 17.49 1.18 -12.45
CA SER A 159 17.34 2.40 -11.66
C SER A 159 18.09 3.58 -12.31
N PHE A 160 17.75 4.80 -11.91
CA PHE A 160 18.52 6.00 -12.27
C PHE A 160 20.01 5.85 -11.89
N LYS A 161 20.30 5.23 -10.75
CA LYS A 161 21.65 4.93 -10.30
C LYS A 161 22.37 3.96 -11.25
N ASP A 162 21.71 2.88 -11.66
CA ASP A 162 22.28 1.87 -12.58
C ASP A 162 22.54 2.43 -13.98
N MET A 163 21.75 3.40 -14.41
CA MET A 163 21.92 4.09 -15.69
C MET A 163 22.90 5.26 -15.63
N ASN A 164 23.51 5.52 -14.46
CA ASN A 164 24.30 6.72 -14.22
C ASN A 164 23.56 8.03 -14.61
N PHE A 165 22.25 8.06 -14.38
CA PHE A 165 21.40 9.20 -14.72
C PHE A 165 21.86 10.49 -14.02
N SER A 166 21.62 11.65 -14.65
CA SER A 166 22.16 12.93 -14.17
C SER A 166 21.66 13.31 -12.77
N ASN A 167 20.39 13.03 -12.48
CA ASN A 167 19.78 13.33 -11.19
C ASN A 167 20.09 12.25 -10.14
N LYS A 168 21.13 12.50 -9.32
CA LYS A 168 21.57 11.59 -8.24
C LYS A 168 20.69 11.61 -6.99
N LYS A 169 19.66 12.46 -6.93
CA LYS A 169 18.78 12.57 -5.75
C LYS A 169 17.93 11.32 -5.49
N PHE A 170 17.87 10.39 -6.45
CA PHE A 170 17.17 9.12 -6.33
C PHE A 170 18.05 7.96 -5.85
N ASP A 171 19.36 8.12 -5.75
CA ASP A 171 20.32 7.01 -5.53
C ASP A 171 20.13 6.28 -4.19
N ASP A 172 19.53 6.96 -3.20
CA ASP A 172 19.23 6.45 -1.86
C ASP A 172 17.72 6.19 -1.63
N LEU A 173 16.90 6.27 -2.68
CA LEU A 173 15.47 5.96 -2.65
C LEU A 173 15.24 4.53 -3.12
N GLU A 174 14.26 3.82 -2.54
CA GLU A 174 13.93 2.47 -2.98
C GLU A 174 13.42 2.49 -4.43
N PHE A 175 14.16 1.82 -5.32
CA PHE A 175 13.76 1.63 -6.71
C PHE A 175 12.96 0.34 -6.87
N VAL A 176 11.86 0.40 -7.62
CA VAL A 176 11.10 -0.77 -8.05
C VAL A 176 11.24 -0.92 -9.58
N PRO A 177 11.93 -1.97 -10.07
CA PRO A 177 12.08 -2.24 -11.49
C PRO A 177 10.75 -2.63 -12.14
N MET A 178 10.65 -2.38 -13.45
CA MET A 178 9.52 -2.76 -14.27
C MET A 178 9.97 -3.45 -15.55
N ILE A 179 9.30 -4.55 -15.93
CA ILE A 179 9.32 -5.02 -17.32
C ILE A 179 8.15 -4.33 -18.00
N TRP A 180 8.41 -3.26 -18.74
CA TRP A 180 7.36 -2.44 -19.35
C TRP A 180 6.57 -3.21 -20.43
N GLY A 181 7.26 -3.98 -21.27
CA GLY A 181 6.67 -4.73 -22.38
C GLY A 181 7.65 -5.73 -22.98
N ASP A 182 7.30 -6.28 -24.16
CA ASP A 182 8.22 -7.10 -24.95
C ASP A 182 9.46 -6.26 -25.31
N SER A 183 10.66 -6.85 -25.14
CA SER A 183 11.95 -6.18 -25.30
C SER A 183 12.94 -7.10 -26.02
N MET A 184 14.01 -6.51 -26.57
CA MET A 184 15.15 -7.26 -27.11
C MET A 184 16.00 -7.92 -26.01
N THR A 185 15.89 -7.46 -24.76
CA THR A 185 16.56 -8.09 -23.62
C THR A 185 15.71 -9.24 -23.10
N GLU A 186 16.34 -10.41 -22.95
CA GLU A 186 15.67 -11.61 -22.46
C GLU A 186 15.15 -11.44 -21.03
N THR A 187 14.00 -12.06 -20.74
CA THR A 187 13.37 -11.97 -19.41
C THR A 187 14.30 -12.50 -18.31
N SER A 188 15.04 -13.57 -18.56
CA SER A 188 16.03 -14.14 -17.63
C SER A 188 17.12 -13.13 -17.27
N GLU A 189 17.68 -12.42 -18.26
CA GLU A 189 18.71 -11.41 -18.05
C GLU A 189 18.20 -10.24 -17.19
N ILE A 190 16.96 -9.79 -17.42
CA ILE A 190 16.34 -8.76 -16.60
C ILE A 190 16.22 -9.24 -15.15
N PHE A 191 15.71 -10.45 -14.92
CA PHE A 191 15.58 -10.99 -13.56
C PHE A 191 16.93 -11.23 -12.88
N ASP A 192 17.96 -11.67 -13.62
CA ASP A 192 19.31 -11.83 -13.09
C ASP A 192 19.90 -10.49 -12.66
N ASN A 193 19.69 -9.42 -13.44
CA ASN A 193 20.06 -8.08 -13.02
C ASN A 193 19.33 -7.67 -11.72
N VAL A 194 18.00 -7.81 -11.69
CA VAL A 194 17.15 -7.46 -10.54
C VAL A 194 17.60 -8.18 -9.27
N LYS A 195 17.87 -9.49 -9.36
CA LYS A 195 18.37 -10.31 -8.25
C LYS A 195 19.78 -9.86 -7.84
N SER A 196 20.69 -9.62 -8.79
CA SER A 196 22.07 -9.20 -8.50
C SER A 196 22.15 -7.86 -7.76
N LYS A 197 21.18 -6.97 -7.99
CA LYS A 197 21.03 -5.67 -7.33
C LYS A 197 20.31 -5.75 -5.99
N GLY A 198 19.75 -6.92 -5.65
CA GLY A 198 18.98 -7.12 -4.43
C GLY A 198 17.61 -6.43 -4.44
N TYR A 199 17.05 -6.12 -5.62
CA TYR A 199 15.72 -5.55 -5.73
C TYR A 199 14.67 -6.56 -5.27
N LYS A 200 13.78 -6.12 -4.38
CA LYS A 200 12.81 -6.98 -3.70
C LYS A 200 11.56 -7.22 -4.54
N TYR A 201 11.18 -6.23 -5.33
CA TYR A 201 9.94 -6.18 -6.09
C TYR A 201 10.22 -6.02 -7.57
N LEU A 202 9.27 -6.44 -8.41
CA LEU A 202 9.26 -6.14 -9.84
C LEU A 202 7.82 -5.93 -10.31
N LEU A 203 7.59 -4.86 -11.05
CA LEU A 203 6.34 -4.61 -11.77
C LEU A 203 6.37 -5.31 -13.13
N ALA A 204 5.32 -6.04 -13.48
CA ALA A 204 5.19 -6.59 -14.82
C ALA A 204 4.62 -5.52 -15.79
N TYR A 205 4.05 -5.97 -16.91
CA TYR A 205 3.83 -5.15 -18.11
C TYR A 205 2.94 -3.91 -17.86
N ASN A 206 3.28 -2.82 -18.55
CA ASN A 206 2.59 -1.54 -18.49
C ASN A 206 1.44 -1.48 -19.50
N GLU A 207 0.22 -1.39 -19.00
CA GLU A 207 -1.00 -1.18 -19.79
C GLU A 207 -1.04 -2.04 -21.07
N PRO A 208 -0.89 -3.38 -20.94
CA PRO A 208 -0.87 -4.27 -22.10
C PRO A 208 -2.19 -4.27 -22.88
N ASP A 209 -3.25 -3.71 -22.31
CA ASP A 209 -4.55 -3.50 -22.92
C ASP A 209 -4.62 -2.28 -23.86
N LEU A 210 -3.57 -1.44 -23.94
CA LEU A 210 -3.51 -0.28 -24.82
C LEU A 210 -2.50 -0.46 -25.96
N THR A 211 -2.90 -0.04 -27.16
CA THR A 211 -2.07 -0.21 -28.38
C THR A 211 -0.87 0.72 -28.46
N TRP A 212 -0.84 1.79 -27.65
CA TRP A 212 0.26 2.76 -27.56
C TRP A 212 1.14 2.56 -26.32
N GLU A 213 0.84 1.56 -25.49
CA GLU A 213 1.66 1.12 -24.37
C GLU A 213 2.27 -0.24 -24.71
N SER A 214 2.34 -1.21 -23.78
CA SER A 214 3.02 -2.47 -24.07
C SER A 214 2.29 -3.35 -25.10
N ASN A 215 1.00 -3.11 -25.34
CA ASN A 215 0.19 -3.73 -26.40
C ASN A 215 0.34 -5.26 -26.52
N VAL A 216 0.00 -5.99 -25.45
CA VAL A 216 0.10 -7.45 -25.41
C VAL A 216 -1.27 -8.06 -25.17
N ARG A 217 -1.74 -8.91 -26.07
CA ARG A 217 -3.03 -9.59 -25.92
C ARG A 217 -3.06 -10.52 -24.69
N PRO A 218 -4.24 -10.78 -24.08
CA PRO A 218 -4.35 -11.60 -22.88
C PRO A 218 -3.81 -13.03 -23.01
N ASP A 219 -3.99 -13.65 -24.18
CA ASP A 219 -3.51 -14.99 -24.52
C ASP A 219 -1.98 -15.03 -24.59
N VAL A 220 -1.37 -14.05 -25.24
CA VAL A 220 0.10 -13.91 -25.30
C VAL A 220 0.68 -13.60 -23.92
N MET A 221 0.02 -12.72 -23.15
CA MET A 221 0.50 -12.30 -21.84
C MET A 221 0.54 -13.45 -20.82
N GLN A 222 -0.27 -14.51 -21.00
CA GLN A 222 -0.16 -15.71 -20.19
C GLN A 222 1.22 -16.37 -20.32
N TYR A 223 1.78 -16.43 -21.52
CA TYR A 223 3.11 -17.00 -21.76
C TYR A 223 4.19 -16.10 -21.15
N ARG A 224 4.13 -14.78 -21.37
CA ARG A 224 5.05 -13.81 -20.75
C ARG A 224 5.00 -13.84 -19.23
N TRP A 225 3.81 -14.01 -18.66
CA TRP A 225 3.64 -14.17 -17.23
C TRP A 225 4.32 -15.45 -16.72
N ASN A 226 4.17 -16.56 -17.44
CA ASN A 226 4.86 -17.80 -17.08
C ASN A 226 6.39 -17.63 -17.12
N ASP A 227 6.93 -16.93 -18.12
CA ASP A 227 8.36 -16.63 -18.20
C ASP A 227 8.83 -15.79 -17.01
N CYS A 228 8.06 -14.77 -16.62
CA CYS A 228 8.34 -13.99 -15.42
C CYS A 228 8.31 -14.86 -14.15
N VAL A 229 7.31 -15.73 -14.01
CA VAL A 229 7.17 -16.64 -12.87
C VAL A 229 8.31 -17.67 -12.80
N ASN A 230 8.83 -18.12 -13.94
CA ASN A 230 9.93 -19.07 -13.98
C ASN A 230 11.27 -18.42 -13.60
N ASN A 231 11.44 -17.12 -13.87
CA ASN A 231 12.70 -16.41 -13.64
C ASN A 231 12.77 -15.62 -12.31
N LYS A 232 11.62 -15.30 -11.68
CA LYS A 232 11.54 -14.42 -10.50
C LYS A 232 12.38 -14.83 -9.30
N GLY A 233 12.65 -16.12 -9.07
CA GLY A 233 13.28 -16.58 -7.82
C GLY A 233 12.54 -16.02 -6.60
N ASN A 234 13.26 -15.28 -5.74
CA ASN A 234 12.72 -14.64 -4.53
C ASN A 234 12.12 -13.22 -4.77
N VAL A 235 12.17 -12.70 -6.00
CA VAL A 235 11.59 -11.39 -6.34
C VAL A 235 10.06 -11.47 -6.22
N ARG A 236 9.46 -10.47 -5.55
CA ARG A 236 8.01 -10.34 -5.43
C ARG A 236 7.45 -9.68 -6.69
N LEU A 237 6.75 -10.49 -7.50
CA LEU A 237 6.28 -10.10 -8.81
C LEU A 237 4.87 -9.51 -8.75
N GLY A 238 4.73 -8.26 -9.17
CA GLY A 238 3.46 -7.57 -9.38
C GLY A 238 2.77 -8.01 -10.65
N SER A 239 1.45 -7.92 -10.68
CA SER A 239 0.68 -8.17 -11.90
C SER A 239 1.05 -7.21 -13.04
N PRO A 240 0.69 -7.53 -14.29
CA PRO A 240 0.56 -6.50 -15.32
C PRO A 240 -0.40 -5.40 -14.83
N ALA A 241 -0.11 -4.15 -15.14
CA ALA A 241 -0.94 -3.02 -14.74
C ALA A 241 -1.82 -2.60 -15.92
N VAL A 242 -3.08 -3.05 -15.96
CA VAL A 242 -4.04 -2.62 -16.99
C VAL A 242 -4.48 -1.17 -16.80
N SER A 243 -4.90 -0.49 -17.87
CA SER A 243 -5.28 0.93 -17.92
C SER A 243 -6.52 1.33 -17.09
N VAL A 244 -7.24 0.34 -16.57
CA VAL A 244 -8.39 0.50 -15.67
C VAL A 244 -8.27 -0.48 -14.51
N PHE A 245 -9.10 -0.34 -13.47
CA PHE A 245 -9.15 -1.34 -12.41
C PHE A 245 -9.29 -2.76 -13.00
N PRO A 246 -8.50 -3.75 -12.52
CA PRO A 246 -8.61 -5.14 -12.94
C PRO A 246 -10.05 -5.70 -12.95
N THR A 247 -10.86 -5.28 -11.97
CA THR A 247 -12.28 -5.67 -11.85
C THR A 247 -13.20 -5.05 -12.90
N TRP A 248 -12.73 -4.07 -13.65
CA TRP A 248 -13.45 -3.38 -14.73
C TRP A 248 -12.93 -3.78 -16.12
N SER A 249 -11.76 -4.43 -16.20
CA SER A 249 -11.17 -4.92 -17.44
C SER A 249 -11.75 -6.29 -17.81
N ASN A 250 -12.92 -6.26 -18.46
CA ASN A 250 -13.62 -7.47 -18.91
C ASN A 250 -12.97 -8.09 -20.15
N ASP A 251 -12.40 -7.25 -21.02
CA ASP A 251 -11.90 -7.68 -22.32
C ASP A 251 -10.41 -8.07 -22.27
N TRP A 252 -9.69 -7.68 -21.21
CA TRP A 252 -8.26 -7.99 -21.06
C TRP A 252 -7.92 -8.73 -19.76
N TRP A 253 -8.16 -8.13 -18.59
CA TRP A 253 -7.74 -8.74 -17.32
C TRP A 253 -8.52 -10.00 -17.01
N THR A 254 -9.83 -9.98 -17.24
CA THR A 254 -10.69 -11.13 -16.97
C THR A 254 -10.27 -12.38 -17.76
N PRO A 255 -10.04 -12.34 -19.09
CA PRO A 255 -9.52 -13.50 -19.80
C PRO A 255 -8.11 -13.91 -19.36
N PHE A 256 -7.18 -12.95 -19.15
CA PHE A 256 -5.83 -13.25 -18.65
C PHE A 256 -5.86 -13.95 -17.28
N TRP A 257 -6.61 -13.41 -16.33
CA TRP A 257 -6.78 -14.01 -15.01
C TRP A 257 -7.40 -15.40 -15.12
N ASN A 258 -8.44 -15.58 -15.93
CA ASN A 258 -9.14 -16.86 -16.01
C ASN A 258 -8.34 -17.95 -16.73
N SER A 259 -7.41 -17.60 -17.63
CA SER A 259 -6.57 -18.59 -18.33
C SER A 259 -5.47 -19.18 -17.46
N MET A 260 -5.03 -18.48 -16.42
CA MET A 260 -3.93 -18.92 -15.55
C MET A 260 -4.32 -20.06 -14.59
N ALA A 261 -3.41 -21.01 -14.43
CA ALA A 261 -3.44 -22.02 -13.37
C ALA A 261 -3.28 -21.38 -11.97
N ALA A 262 -3.67 -22.11 -10.93
CA ALA A 262 -3.70 -21.60 -9.56
C ALA A 262 -2.31 -21.21 -9.02
N ASP A 263 -1.27 -21.97 -9.34
CA ASP A 263 0.13 -21.68 -8.99
C ASP A 263 0.61 -20.37 -9.63
N LYS A 264 0.25 -20.12 -10.90
CA LYS A 264 0.60 -18.89 -11.61
C LYS A 264 -0.13 -17.66 -11.07
N LYS A 265 -1.38 -17.81 -10.64
CA LYS A 265 -2.11 -16.79 -9.86
C LYS A 265 -1.48 -16.56 -8.49
N ASN A 266 -1.02 -17.62 -7.83
CA ASN A 266 -0.40 -17.54 -6.52
C ASN A 266 0.95 -16.84 -6.56
N ALA A 267 1.72 -17.01 -7.64
CA ALA A 267 3.00 -16.33 -7.87
C ALA A 267 2.88 -14.81 -8.01
N MET A 268 1.68 -14.30 -8.34
CA MET A 268 1.37 -12.87 -8.30
C MET A 268 1.37 -12.41 -6.84
N SER A 269 2.40 -11.66 -6.46
CA SER A 269 2.63 -11.24 -5.07
C SER A 269 1.71 -10.09 -4.69
N PHE A 270 1.37 -9.22 -5.65
CA PHE A 270 0.45 -8.10 -5.50
C PHE A 270 -0.17 -7.75 -6.87
N ILE A 271 -1.27 -7.01 -6.84
CA ILE A 271 -1.94 -6.50 -8.05
C ILE A 271 -1.60 -5.02 -8.21
N ALA A 272 -1.01 -4.69 -9.37
CA ALA A 272 -0.80 -3.33 -9.81
C ALA A 272 -2.09 -2.77 -10.44
N VAL A 273 -2.43 -1.53 -10.11
CA VAL A 273 -3.67 -0.86 -10.55
C VAL A 273 -3.35 0.50 -11.12
N HIS A 274 -3.80 0.75 -12.35
CA HIS A 274 -3.92 2.09 -12.91
C HIS A 274 -5.38 2.53 -12.90
N SER A 275 -5.62 3.81 -12.56
CA SER A 275 -6.94 4.40 -12.78
C SER A 275 -6.91 5.93 -12.79
N TYR A 276 -7.44 6.48 -13.88
CA TYR A 276 -7.57 7.91 -14.11
C TYR A 276 -9.02 8.36 -14.04
N GLN A 277 -9.36 9.19 -13.06
CA GLN A 277 -10.73 9.69 -12.90
C GLN A 277 -11.01 10.86 -13.85
N LYS A 278 -12.16 10.81 -14.54
CA LYS A 278 -12.57 11.80 -15.54
C LYS A 278 -13.86 12.54 -15.16
N SER A 279 -14.43 12.27 -13.99
CA SER A 279 -15.70 12.87 -13.56
C SER A 279 -15.72 13.18 -12.07
N TYR A 280 -16.29 14.34 -11.73
CA TYR A 280 -16.31 14.86 -10.37
C TYR A 280 -17.75 15.06 -9.90
N ASP A 281 -18.10 14.43 -8.78
CA ASP A 281 -19.39 14.54 -8.06
C ASP A 281 -19.10 14.77 -6.56
N GLY A 282 -18.20 15.71 -6.26
CA GLY A 282 -17.71 15.97 -4.90
C GLY A 282 -16.88 14.81 -4.33
N ALA A 283 -16.86 14.73 -2.99
CA ALA A 283 -16.24 13.64 -2.24
C ALA A 283 -16.65 12.23 -2.70
N LYS A 284 -17.85 12.10 -3.31
CA LYS A 284 -18.36 10.82 -3.80
C LYS A 284 -17.47 10.21 -4.88
N SER A 285 -16.87 11.00 -5.77
CA SER A 285 -15.94 10.47 -6.79
C SER A 285 -14.74 9.77 -6.15
N ALA A 286 -14.16 10.36 -5.10
CA ALA A 286 -13.06 9.75 -4.35
C ALA A 286 -13.51 8.50 -3.58
N LEU A 287 -14.70 8.52 -2.97
CA LEU A 287 -15.27 7.35 -2.29
C LEU A 287 -15.57 6.19 -3.26
N GLN A 288 -15.99 6.48 -4.49
CA GLN A 288 -16.21 5.48 -5.54
C GLN A 288 -14.89 4.89 -6.06
N TYR A 289 -13.84 5.71 -6.19
CA TYR A 289 -12.49 5.24 -6.48
C TYR A 289 -12.01 4.25 -5.41
N LEU A 290 -12.13 4.64 -4.14
CA LEU A 290 -11.75 3.78 -3.01
C LEU A 290 -12.61 2.50 -2.94
N GLN A 291 -13.89 2.57 -3.28
CA GLN A 291 -14.74 1.38 -3.40
C GLN A 291 -14.27 0.42 -4.50
N ALA A 292 -13.70 0.93 -5.59
CA ALA A 292 -13.13 0.10 -6.66
C ALA A 292 -11.86 -0.62 -6.21
N ILE A 293 -11.03 0.03 -5.39
CA ILE A 293 -9.88 -0.61 -4.71
C ILE A 293 -10.37 -1.74 -3.79
N ASP A 294 -11.41 -1.48 -2.98
CA ASP A 294 -12.01 -2.49 -2.09
C ASP A 294 -12.52 -3.70 -2.88
N GLU A 295 -13.16 -3.45 -4.03
CA GLU A 295 -13.66 -4.51 -4.93
C GLU A 295 -12.53 -5.31 -5.58
N CYS A 296 -11.43 -4.65 -5.94
CA CYS A 296 -10.26 -5.30 -6.50
C CYS A 296 -9.64 -6.26 -5.47
N TRP A 297 -9.42 -5.77 -4.24
CA TRP A 297 -8.92 -6.61 -3.16
C TRP A 297 -9.87 -7.75 -2.82
N GLU A 298 -11.18 -7.50 -2.69
CA GLU A 298 -12.17 -8.56 -2.40
C GLU A 298 -12.23 -9.61 -3.51
N THR A 299 -11.97 -9.24 -4.77
CA THR A 299 -12.04 -10.18 -5.89
C THR A 299 -10.83 -11.13 -5.92
N TYR A 300 -9.64 -10.63 -5.59
CA TYR A 300 -8.39 -11.37 -5.81
C TYR A 300 -7.63 -11.72 -4.53
N HIS A 301 -7.94 -11.08 -3.41
CA HIS A 301 -7.29 -11.21 -2.10
C HIS A 301 -5.76 -11.12 -2.17
N LYS A 302 -5.26 -10.23 -3.03
CA LYS A 302 -3.85 -9.87 -3.16
C LYS A 302 -3.62 -8.45 -2.64
N PRO A 303 -2.47 -8.14 -2.05
CA PRO A 303 -2.09 -6.75 -1.79
C PRO A 303 -2.21 -5.89 -3.05
N ILE A 304 -2.58 -4.62 -2.87
CA ILE A 304 -2.83 -3.68 -3.96
C ILE A 304 -1.72 -2.63 -3.99
N TRP A 305 -1.15 -2.44 -5.17
CA TRP A 305 -0.25 -1.33 -5.50
C TRP A 305 -0.94 -0.45 -6.53
N ILE A 306 -1.14 0.82 -6.21
CA ILE A 306 -1.70 1.79 -7.15
C ILE A 306 -0.52 2.49 -7.82
N THR A 307 0.01 1.90 -8.88
CA THR A 307 1.22 2.40 -9.55
C THR A 307 0.96 3.69 -10.32
N GLU A 308 -0.27 3.90 -10.79
CA GLU A 308 -0.68 5.15 -11.42
C GLU A 308 -2.12 5.53 -11.06
N PHE A 309 -2.31 6.76 -10.59
CA PHE A 309 -3.63 7.36 -10.46
C PHE A 309 -3.55 8.87 -10.51
N ALA A 310 -4.55 9.48 -11.15
CA ALA A 310 -4.70 10.92 -11.23
C ALA A 310 -6.14 11.31 -11.58
N PHE A 311 -6.37 12.62 -11.72
CA PHE A 311 -7.61 13.18 -12.24
C PHE A 311 -7.39 13.81 -13.63
N TRP A 312 -7.92 13.20 -14.68
CA TRP A 312 -7.65 13.57 -16.07
C TRP A 312 -8.79 14.40 -16.67
N LYS A 313 -8.85 15.69 -16.34
CA LYS A 313 -9.91 16.58 -16.85
C LYS A 313 -9.60 18.08 -16.90
N PHE A 314 -8.97 18.63 -15.87
CA PHE A 314 -8.90 20.09 -15.71
C PHE A 314 -7.50 20.63 -16.01
N SER A 315 -7.46 21.85 -16.53
CA SER A 315 -6.25 22.64 -16.72
C SER A 315 -5.76 23.23 -15.39
N ILE A 316 -4.45 23.44 -15.26
CA ILE A 316 -3.85 24.11 -14.09
C ILE A 316 -4.35 25.55 -13.91
N ASN A 317 -4.80 26.17 -15.00
CA ASN A 317 -5.37 27.53 -15.00
C ASN A 317 -6.86 27.55 -14.59
N ASP A 318 -7.53 26.40 -14.49
CA ASP A 318 -8.89 26.29 -13.93
C ASP A 318 -8.81 26.16 -12.40
N ALA A 319 -8.89 27.29 -11.68
CA ALA A 319 -8.83 27.31 -10.22
C ALA A 319 -9.89 26.42 -9.56
N ALA A 320 -11.11 26.34 -10.13
CA ALA A 320 -12.17 25.49 -9.61
C ALA A 320 -11.89 24.01 -9.91
N GLY A 321 -11.34 23.70 -11.08
CA GLY A 321 -10.82 22.38 -11.45
C GLY A 321 -9.71 21.91 -10.52
N CYS A 322 -8.70 22.75 -10.29
CA CYS A 322 -7.62 22.52 -9.34
C CYS A 322 -8.14 22.20 -7.94
N ALA A 323 -9.11 22.97 -7.43
CA ALA A 323 -9.72 22.69 -6.12
C ALA A 323 -10.40 21.30 -6.05
N LYS A 324 -11.04 20.85 -7.14
CA LYS A 324 -11.65 19.51 -7.24
C LYS A 324 -10.60 18.40 -7.21
N VAL A 325 -9.48 18.56 -7.92
CA VAL A 325 -8.38 17.59 -7.92
C VAL A 325 -7.71 17.53 -6.55
N GLN A 326 -7.52 18.68 -5.89
CA GLN A 326 -6.99 18.75 -4.52
C GLN A 326 -7.88 18.04 -3.51
N GLU A 327 -9.21 18.23 -3.58
CA GLU A 327 -10.16 17.50 -2.72
C GLU A 327 -10.10 15.99 -2.98
N PHE A 328 -10.11 15.59 -4.26
CA PHE A 328 -10.00 14.19 -4.65
C PHE A 328 -8.74 13.53 -4.10
N MET A 329 -7.56 14.13 -4.31
CA MET A 329 -6.28 13.62 -3.82
C MET A 329 -6.28 13.45 -2.30
N LYS A 330 -6.74 14.47 -1.55
CA LYS A 330 -6.81 14.42 -0.08
C LYS A 330 -7.67 13.25 0.41
N ILE A 331 -8.85 13.06 -0.17
CA ILE A 331 -9.76 11.98 0.24
C ILE A 331 -9.19 10.61 -0.15
N VAL A 332 -8.69 10.45 -1.38
CA VAL A 332 -8.15 9.16 -1.86
C VAL A 332 -6.94 8.76 -1.03
N ILE A 333 -5.94 9.63 -0.84
CA ILE A 333 -4.73 9.27 -0.09
C ILE A 333 -5.05 8.93 1.37
N LYS A 334 -5.96 9.67 2.03
CA LYS A 334 -6.46 9.29 3.35
C LYS A 334 -7.04 7.87 3.34
N GLY A 335 -7.90 7.57 2.38
CA GLY A 335 -8.51 6.24 2.25
C GLY A 335 -7.53 5.12 1.90
N LEU A 336 -6.52 5.38 1.09
CA LEU A 336 -5.47 4.40 0.74
C LEU A 336 -4.59 4.07 1.95
N ASN A 337 -4.26 5.07 2.78
CA ASN A 337 -3.51 4.84 4.02
C ASN A 337 -4.30 4.00 5.03
N GLU A 338 -5.61 4.20 5.14
CA GLU A 338 -6.49 3.46 6.07
C GLU A 338 -6.75 2.00 5.66
N ARG A 339 -6.40 1.59 4.44
CA ARG A 339 -6.62 0.22 3.94
C ARG A 339 -5.41 -0.67 4.17
N SER A 340 -5.54 -1.67 5.03
CA SER A 340 -4.45 -2.60 5.36
C SER A 340 -3.94 -3.42 4.17
N TYR A 341 -4.75 -3.59 3.13
CA TYR A 341 -4.39 -4.32 1.91
C TYR A 341 -3.83 -3.44 0.79
N VAL A 342 -3.75 -2.11 0.98
CA VAL A 342 -2.99 -1.24 0.09
C VAL A 342 -1.57 -1.16 0.65
N GLU A 343 -0.60 -1.62 -0.14
CA GLU A 343 0.82 -1.54 0.22
C GLU A 343 1.41 -0.22 -0.26
N ARG A 344 1.22 0.15 -1.54
CA ARG A 344 1.89 1.30 -2.14
C ARG A 344 1.00 2.06 -3.09
N TYR A 345 1.26 3.35 -3.25
CA TYR A 345 0.65 4.17 -4.30
C TYR A 345 1.62 5.22 -4.85
N SER A 346 1.44 5.57 -6.12
CA SER A 346 2.17 6.62 -6.81
C SER A 346 1.20 7.46 -7.64
N TRP A 347 1.13 8.76 -7.34
CA TRP A 347 0.34 9.68 -8.15
C TRP A 347 1.03 9.88 -9.50
N PHE A 348 0.29 9.69 -10.59
CA PHE A 348 0.81 9.98 -11.92
C PHE A 348 0.61 11.46 -12.22
N CYS A 349 1.69 12.18 -12.47
CA CYS A 349 1.57 13.58 -12.86
C CYS A 349 1.61 13.70 -14.39
N PRO A 350 0.63 14.36 -15.03
CA PRO A 350 0.77 14.88 -16.38
C PRO A 350 1.71 16.10 -16.39
N ASN A 351 2.20 16.47 -17.57
CA ASN A 351 2.97 17.70 -17.74
C ASN A 351 2.09 18.93 -17.44
N ILE A 352 2.67 19.99 -16.88
CA ILE A 352 1.97 21.26 -16.63
C ILE A 352 1.44 21.91 -17.93
N GLU A 353 2.00 21.54 -19.09
CA GLU A 353 1.59 21.99 -20.42
C GLU A 353 0.42 21.15 -20.99
N GLU A 354 0.03 20.04 -20.35
CA GLU A 354 -1.08 19.18 -20.78
C GLU A 354 -2.43 19.78 -20.36
N ASP A 355 -3.07 20.57 -21.22
CA ASP A 355 -4.32 21.26 -20.86
C ASP A 355 -5.44 20.31 -20.40
N ALA A 356 -5.48 19.09 -20.92
CA ALA A 356 -6.51 18.12 -20.56
C ALA A 356 -6.39 17.60 -19.12
N ALA A 357 -5.25 17.78 -18.44
CA ALA A 357 -5.00 17.19 -17.13
C ALA A 357 -4.01 17.93 -16.23
N SER A 358 -3.45 19.08 -16.62
CA SER A 358 -2.38 19.78 -15.89
C SER A 358 -2.73 20.21 -14.46
N SER A 359 -4.02 20.25 -14.10
CA SER A 359 -4.44 20.35 -12.69
C SER A 359 -3.97 19.20 -11.80
N SER A 360 -3.61 18.05 -12.38
CA SER A 360 -3.03 16.88 -11.72
C SER A 360 -1.51 16.88 -11.69
N SER A 361 -0.84 17.87 -12.29
CA SER A 361 0.63 17.96 -12.23
C SER A 361 1.08 18.24 -10.80
N ILE A 362 2.05 17.46 -10.30
CA ILE A 362 2.60 17.65 -8.94
C ILE A 362 3.96 18.38 -8.94
N PHE A 363 4.64 18.43 -10.08
CA PHE A 363 5.83 19.26 -10.27
C PHE A 363 5.98 19.73 -11.71
N ASN A 364 6.76 20.79 -11.92
CA ASN A 364 7.20 21.24 -13.24
C ASN A 364 8.39 20.37 -13.70
N TYR A 365 8.29 19.74 -14.87
CA TYR A 365 9.33 18.81 -15.35
C TYR A 365 10.68 19.49 -15.60
N LYS A 366 10.68 20.78 -15.99
CA LYS A 366 11.90 21.54 -16.31
C LYS A 366 12.64 21.98 -15.05
N THR A 367 11.90 22.43 -14.02
CA THR A 367 12.50 23.03 -12.81
C THR A 367 12.50 22.12 -11.60
N GLY A 368 11.66 21.08 -11.58
CA GLY A 368 11.43 20.22 -10.42
C GLY A 368 10.61 20.89 -9.31
N GLU A 369 10.13 22.13 -9.52
CA GLU A 369 9.35 22.85 -8.53
C GLU A 369 7.97 22.22 -8.34
N LEU A 370 7.56 22.02 -7.08
CA LEU A 370 6.25 21.47 -6.76
C LEU A 370 5.13 22.47 -7.04
N THR A 371 4.08 21.99 -7.70
CA THR A 371 2.81 22.74 -7.82
C THR A 371 2.10 22.78 -6.47
N THR A 372 1.00 23.54 -6.36
CA THR A 372 0.12 23.48 -5.17
C THR A 372 -0.36 22.06 -4.87
N LEU A 373 -0.67 21.26 -5.90
CA LEU A 373 -1.05 19.87 -5.71
C LEU A 373 0.12 19.02 -5.22
N GLY A 374 1.33 19.23 -5.73
CA GLY A 374 2.53 18.54 -5.24
C GLY A 374 2.89 18.88 -3.80
N LYS A 375 2.72 20.13 -3.39
CA LYS A 375 2.85 20.56 -2.00
C LYS A 375 1.84 19.84 -1.10
N ILE A 376 0.61 19.64 -1.58
CA ILE A 376 -0.41 18.84 -0.87
C ILE A 376 0.04 17.38 -0.78
N TYR A 377 0.44 16.75 -1.89
CA TYR A 377 0.93 15.38 -1.96
C TYR A 377 2.10 15.15 -0.98
N ALA A 378 3.03 16.10 -0.89
CA ALA A 378 4.14 16.06 0.03
C ALA A 378 3.70 16.06 1.50
N GLN A 379 2.67 16.84 1.85
CA GLN A 379 2.21 16.99 3.24
C GLN A 379 1.28 15.89 3.74
N ILE A 380 0.54 15.22 2.85
CA ILE A 380 -0.43 14.20 3.24
C ILE A 380 0.18 12.80 3.21
N GLY A 381 -0.40 11.93 4.02
CA GLY A 381 -0.11 10.51 4.03
C GLY A 381 1.25 10.13 4.63
N ASN A 382 1.92 11.05 5.32
CA ASN A 382 3.16 10.78 6.06
C ASN A 382 2.86 10.13 7.43
N PRO A 383 3.77 9.28 7.95
CA PRO A 383 3.65 8.74 9.30
C PRO A 383 3.79 9.82 10.37
N LEU A 384 3.06 9.66 11.47
CA LEU A 384 3.18 10.54 12.64
C LEU A 384 4.60 10.49 13.20
N GLY A 385 5.14 11.63 13.62
CA GLY A 385 6.50 11.74 14.17
C GLY A 385 7.61 11.89 13.12
N TYR A 386 7.35 11.57 11.85
CA TYR A 386 8.32 11.78 10.79
C TYR A 386 8.54 13.27 10.51
N ASN A 387 9.80 13.68 10.38
CA ASN A 387 10.19 15.03 10.02
C ASN A 387 9.96 15.30 8.51
N ALA A 388 8.70 15.33 8.12
CA ALA A 388 8.28 15.57 6.74
C ALA A 388 8.54 17.03 6.33
N LYS A 389 9.02 17.24 5.10
CA LYS A 389 9.00 18.59 4.49
C LYS A 389 7.55 19.08 4.36
N THR A 390 7.29 20.31 4.76
CA THR A 390 5.97 20.96 4.69
C THR A 390 6.04 22.27 3.91
N TYR A 391 4.89 22.73 3.42
CA TYR A 391 4.79 23.82 2.45
C TYR A 391 3.65 24.81 2.75
N GLY A 392 3.07 24.77 3.95
CA GLY A 392 2.01 25.69 4.39
C GLY A 392 0.68 25.57 3.62
N VAL A 393 0.47 24.51 2.84
CA VAL A 393 -0.80 24.31 2.11
C VAL A 393 -1.83 23.59 2.99
N SER A 394 -3.12 23.85 2.77
CA SER A 394 -4.17 23.12 3.50
C SER A 394 -4.16 21.64 3.10
N SER A 395 -4.00 20.74 4.08
CA SER A 395 -3.92 19.29 3.90
C SER A 395 -5.05 18.51 4.60
N TYR A 396 -5.82 19.16 5.47
CA TYR A 396 -6.88 18.52 6.24
C TYR A 396 -8.08 18.12 5.37
N ILE A 397 -8.68 16.96 5.68
CA ILE A 397 -9.96 16.52 5.14
C ILE A 397 -10.73 15.70 6.18
N SER A 398 -12.02 16.00 6.38
CA SER A 398 -12.88 15.33 7.36
C SER A 398 -13.67 14.14 6.80
N THR A 399 -13.60 13.92 5.48
CA THR A 399 -14.37 12.88 4.78
C THR A 399 -14.12 11.49 5.37
N ASN A 400 -15.19 10.80 5.76
CA ASN A 400 -15.13 9.42 6.20
C ASN A 400 -14.86 8.50 5.00
N THR A 401 -13.70 7.86 4.99
CA THR A 401 -13.16 7.01 3.92
C THR A 401 -13.25 5.51 4.24
N SER A 402 -13.98 5.15 5.31
CA SER A 402 -14.22 3.75 5.66
C SER A 402 -14.90 3.00 4.50
N PRO A 403 -14.68 1.67 4.38
CA PRO A 403 -15.36 0.88 3.36
C PRO A 403 -16.89 0.99 3.38
N ALA A 404 -17.49 1.16 4.57
CA ALA A 404 -18.93 1.38 4.69
C ALA A 404 -19.38 2.72 4.06
N ALA A 405 -18.59 3.78 4.22
CA ALA A 405 -18.85 5.08 3.58
C ALA A 405 -18.64 5.00 2.06
N CYS A 406 -17.59 4.29 1.62
CA CYS A 406 -17.31 4.03 0.21
C CYS A 406 -18.47 3.27 -0.46
N ALA A 407 -18.97 2.21 0.18
CA ALA A 407 -20.13 1.48 -0.30
C ALA A 407 -21.37 2.36 -0.38
N LEU A 408 -21.60 3.20 0.64
CA LEU A 408 -22.74 4.11 0.70
C LEU A 408 -22.72 5.16 -0.44
N ALA A 409 -21.54 5.55 -0.93
CA ALA A 409 -21.39 6.46 -2.08
C ALA A 409 -21.86 5.84 -3.41
N MET A 410 -22.02 4.51 -3.46
CA MET A 410 -22.53 3.81 -4.64
C MET A 410 -24.06 3.94 -4.75
N PRO A 411 -24.59 4.42 -5.89
CA PRO A 411 -26.03 4.54 -6.07
C PRO A 411 -26.71 3.18 -6.29
N THR A 412 -27.97 3.07 -5.87
CA THR A 412 -28.86 1.98 -6.30
C THR A 412 -30.13 2.54 -6.90
N THR A 413 -30.58 1.99 -8.02
CA THR A 413 -31.79 2.44 -8.71
C THR A 413 -32.87 1.37 -8.73
N LEU A 414 -34.05 1.71 -8.22
CA LEU A 414 -35.29 0.96 -8.43
C LEU A 414 -35.97 1.50 -9.69
N TYR A 415 -36.02 0.71 -10.76
CA TYR A 415 -36.71 1.11 -11.99
C TYR A 415 -38.23 1.16 -11.81
N SER A 416 -38.82 0.15 -11.16
CA SER A 416 -40.25 0.17 -10.85
C SER A 416 -40.66 -0.82 -9.75
N ALA A 417 -41.76 -0.50 -9.08
CA ALA A 417 -42.53 -1.38 -8.22
C ALA A 417 -43.99 -1.48 -8.72
N LYS A 418 -44.31 -2.57 -9.42
CA LYS A 418 -45.64 -2.77 -10.04
C LYS A 418 -46.54 -3.64 -9.16
N ALA A 419 -47.80 -3.23 -8.98
CA ALA A 419 -48.75 -3.94 -8.13
C ALA A 419 -49.09 -5.33 -8.69
N LYS A 420 -49.21 -6.31 -7.80
CA LYS A 420 -49.76 -7.65 -8.06
C LYS A 420 -50.80 -8.00 -6.98
N LYS A 421 -51.54 -9.09 -7.17
CA LYS A 421 -52.47 -9.61 -6.15
C LYS A 421 -51.68 -10.05 -4.91
N LYS A 422 -51.92 -9.40 -3.78
CA LYS A 422 -51.24 -9.60 -2.49
C LYS A 422 -49.71 -9.50 -2.55
N ALA A 423 -49.17 -8.80 -3.55
CA ALA A 423 -47.74 -8.72 -3.82
C ALA A 423 -47.39 -7.46 -4.63
N PHE A 424 -46.09 -7.21 -4.83
CA PHE A 424 -45.60 -6.30 -5.87
C PHE A 424 -44.41 -6.93 -6.59
N LYS A 425 -44.28 -6.64 -7.89
CA LYS A 425 -43.10 -6.96 -8.69
C LYS A 425 -42.13 -5.79 -8.62
N TYR A 426 -40.84 -6.05 -8.40
CA TYR A 426 -39.78 -5.05 -8.43
C TYR A 426 -38.87 -5.27 -9.64
N GLN A 427 -38.20 -4.20 -10.08
CA GLN A 427 -37.15 -4.23 -11.10
C GLN A 427 -36.04 -3.24 -10.72
N ILE A 428 -34.81 -3.71 -10.60
CA ILE A 428 -33.64 -2.96 -10.09
C ILE A 428 -32.61 -2.82 -11.22
N LYS A 429 -31.93 -1.67 -11.29
CA LYS A 429 -30.74 -1.51 -12.14
C LYS A 429 -29.59 -2.31 -11.53
N ALA A 430 -28.90 -3.11 -12.34
CA ALA A 430 -27.72 -3.83 -11.88
C ALA A 430 -26.69 -2.86 -11.30
N VAL A 431 -26.17 -3.18 -10.12
CA VAL A 431 -25.02 -2.52 -9.50
C VAL A 431 -23.83 -3.46 -9.69
N SER A 432 -22.75 -2.96 -10.29
CA SER A 432 -21.52 -3.74 -10.51
C SER A 432 -21.05 -4.37 -9.21
N LYS A 433 -20.58 -5.63 -9.26
CA LYS A 433 -20.06 -6.40 -8.12
C LYS A 433 -20.97 -6.41 -6.87
N ALA A 434 -22.28 -6.26 -7.03
CA ALA A 434 -23.21 -6.39 -5.90
C ALA A 434 -23.36 -7.86 -5.50
N ALA A 435 -23.15 -8.16 -4.21
CA ALA A 435 -23.41 -9.49 -3.65
C ALA A 435 -24.92 -9.78 -3.50
N GLY A 436 -25.75 -8.74 -3.54
CA GLY A 436 -27.20 -8.83 -3.64
C GLY A 436 -27.87 -7.50 -3.34
N TYR A 437 -29.18 -7.56 -3.11
CA TYR A 437 -30.01 -6.38 -2.90
C TYR A 437 -30.91 -6.55 -1.68
N GLN A 438 -31.22 -5.44 -1.02
CA GLN A 438 -32.23 -5.34 0.01
C GLN A 438 -33.41 -4.53 -0.51
N VAL A 439 -34.58 -5.18 -0.62
CA VAL A 439 -35.86 -4.53 -0.92
C VAL A 439 -36.56 -4.18 0.38
N GLN A 440 -36.78 -2.89 0.63
CA GLN A 440 -37.49 -2.41 1.81
C GLN A 440 -38.84 -1.82 1.42
N TYR A 441 -39.90 -2.19 2.15
CA TYR A 441 -41.26 -1.72 1.88
C TYR A 441 -42.06 -1.47 3.16
N GLY A 442 -42.88 -0.42 3.14
CA GLY A 442 -43.71 -0.03 4.30
C GLY A 442 -44.92 0.81 3.90
N VAL A 443 -45.90 0.94 4.79
CA VAL A 443 -47.12 1.74 4.52
C VAL A 443 -46.93 3.24 4.77
N LYS A 444 -45.88 3.62 5.51
CA LYS A 444 -45.53 5.02 5.81
C LYS A 444 -44.42 5.52 4.88
N LYS A 445 -44.53 6.77 4.41
CA LYS A 445 -43.53 7.42 3.52
C LYS A 445 -42.14 7.53 4.18
N ASN A 446 -42.08 7.66 5.50
CA ASN A 446 -40.84 7.71 6.28
C ASN A 446 -40.24 6.31 6.55
N MET A 447 -40.84 5.23 6.04
CA MET A 447 -40.39 3.84 6.21
C MET A 447 -40.35 3.34 7.68
N LYS A 448 -40.97 4.05 8.63
CA LYS A 448 -41.10 3.58 10.03
C LYS A 448 -41.94 2.30 10.08
N GLY A 449 -41.39 1.24 10.67
CA GLY A 449 -42.01 -0.09 10.71
C GLY A 449 -42.03 -0.82 9.36
N SER A 450 -41.15 -0.44 8.43
CA SER A 450 -40.99 -1.14 7.16
C SER A 450 -40.40 -2.54 7.34
N LYS A 451 -40.61 -3.40 6.34
CA LYS A 451 -40.04 -4.74 6.26
C LYS A 451 -38.96 -4.77 5.19
N SER A 452 -37.97 -5.62 5.37
CA SER A 452 -36.90 -5.85 4.38
C SER A 452 -36.90 -7.29 3.88
N LYS A 453 -36.50 -7.47 2.63
CA LYS A 453 -36.21 -8.77 2.02
C LYS A 453 -34.92 -8.70 1.22
N TYR A 454 -34.04 -9.67 1.42
CA TYR A 454 -32.81 -9.82 0.66
C TYR A 454 -33.08 -10.68 -0.58
N VAL A 455 -32.55 -10.23 -1.71
CA VAL A 455 -32.76 -10.85 -3.02
C VAL A 455 -31.47 -10.79 -3.84
N LYS A 456 -31.21 -11.82 -4.64
CA LYS A 456 -30.12 -11.80 -5.64
C LYS A 456 -30.60 -11.40 -7.03
N LYS A 457 -31.87 -11.65 -7.35
CA LYS A 457 -32.46 -11.36 -8.65
C LYS A 457 -32.75 -9.87 -8.82
N LEU A 458 -32.40 -9.32 -9.99
CA LEU A 458 -32.68 -7.93 -10.38
C LEU A 458 -34.19 -7.65 -10.58
N ASN A 459 -34.96 -8.69 -10.86
CA ASN A 459 -36.40 -8.63 -10.96
C ASN A 459 -37.02 -9.78 -10.15
N GLY A 460 -38.19 -9.53 -9.55
CA GLY A 460 -38.82 -10.51 -8.68
C GLY A 460 -40.11 -10.02 -8.08
N THR A 461 -40.79 -10.88 -7.33
CA THR A 461 -42.07 -10.58 -6.68
C THR A 461 -41.96 -10.73 -5.18
N ILE A 462 -42.35 -9.69 -4.44
CA ILE A 462 -42.45 -9.71 -2.98
C ILE A 462 -43.92 -9.91 -2.58
N LYS A 463 -44.22 -11.07 -1.99
CA LYS A 463 -45.53 -11.34 -1.36
C LYS A 463 -45.68 -10.50 -0.08
N ILE A 464 -46.80 -9.80 0.06
CA ILE A 464 -47.10 -8.97 1.22
C ILE A 464 -47.71 -9.80 2.33
N LYS A 465 -47.06 -9.78 3.51
CA LYS A 465 -47.65 -10.29 4.76
C LYS A 465 -48.47 -9.20 5.45
N PHE A 466 -49.79 -9.23 5.27
CA PHE A 466 -50.73 -8.31 5.93
C PHE A 466 -50.80 -8.52 7.45
N THR A 467 -50.95 -7.44 8.21
CA THR A 467 -51.15 -7.48 9.67
C THR A 467 -52.53 -8.02 10.04
N LYS A 468 -52.73 -8.45 11.30
CA LYS A 468 -54.05 -8.91 11.79
C LYS A 468 -55.15 -7.87 11.52
N LYS A 469 -54.89 -6.58 11.82
CA LYS A 469 -55.81 -5.46 11.56
C LYS A 469 -56.14 -5.32 10.08
N GLN A 470 -55.13 -5.39 9.20
CA GLN A 470 -55.33 -5.33 7.75
C GLN A 470 -56.17 -6.52 7.26
N LYS A 471 -55.88 -7.74 7.72
CA LYS A 471 -56.66 -8.94 7.37
C LYS A 471 -58.14 -8.79 7.75
N LYS A 472 -58.46 -8.26 8.94
CA LYS A 472 -59.85 -7.99 9.39
C LYS A 472 -60.56 -7.01 8.45
N GLN A 473 -59.90 -5.91 8.07
CA GLN A 473 -60.47 -4.93 7.13
C GLN A 473 -60.61 -5.47 5.70
N ILE A 474 -59.66 -6.30 5.24
CA ILE A 474 -59.73 -6.99 3.95
C ILE A 474 -60.92 -7.96 3.93
N LYS A 475 -61.14 -8.75 4.99
CA LYS A 475 -62.30 -9.68 5.10
C LYS A 475 -63.63 -8.92 5.00
N LYS A 476 -63.74 -7.78 5.70
CA LYS A 476 -64.91 -6.87 5.64
C LYS A 476 -65.04 -6.07 4.33
N LYS A 477 -64.25 -6.36 3.29
CA LYS A 477 -64.22 -5.64 1.99
C LYS A 477 -63.89 -4.13 2.08
N LYS A 478 -63.48 -3.62 3.26
CA LYS A 478 -63.18 -2.20 3.51
C LYS A 478 -61.80 -1.75 3.01
N LEU A 479 -60.90 -2.69 2.68
CA LEU A 479 -59.53 -2.39 2.27
C LEU A 479 -59.16 -3.15 0.99
N LYS A 480 -59.57 -2.63 -0.17
CA LYS A 480 -59.36 -3.25 -1.50
C LYS A 480 -57.93 -3.08 -2.04
N ARG A 481 -57.26 -1.98 -1.68
CA ARG A 481 -55.87 -1.68 -2.04
C ARG A 481 -55.14 -1.06 -0.86
N ILE A 482 -53.85 -1.37 -0.72
CA ILE A 482 -53.00 -0.76 0.31
C ILE A 482 -51.80 -0.12 -0.40
N LYS A 483 -51.53 1.15 -0.09
CA LYS A 483 -50.36 1.87 -0.59
C LYS A 483 -49.13 1.43 0.20
N TYR A 484 -48.08 1.01 -0.50
CA TYR A 484 -46.76 0.77 0.03
C TYR A 484 -45.76 1.70 -0.63
N TYR A 485 -44.80 2.18 0.15
CA TYR A 485 -43.59 2.83 -0.31
C TYR A 485 -42.50 1.76 -0.38
N VAL A 486 -41.80 1.68 -1.50
CA VAL A 486 -40.76 0.69 -1.78
C VAL A 486 -39.47 1.41 -2.13
N ARG A 487 -38.35 0.96 -1.58
CA ARG A 487 -37.00 1.36 -1.99
C ARG A 487 -36.08 0.16 -1.96
N VAL A 488 -34.97 0.24 -2.68
CA VAL A 488 -33.98 -0.84 -2.74
C VAL A 488 -32.60 -0.28 -2.50
N ARG A 489 -31.68 -1.11 -2.00
CA ARG A 489 -30.25 -0.83 -2.01
C ARG A 489 -29.48 -2.08 -2.35
N ALA A 490 -28.40 -1.96 -3.11
CA ALA A 490 -27.43 -3.02 -3.25
C ALA A 490 -26.66 -3.20 -1.94
N TYR A 491 -26.03 -4.35 -1.79
CA TYR A 491 -24.96 -4.54 -0.82
C TYR A 491 -23.80 -5.27 -1.49
N LYS A 492 -22.61 -4.93 -1.05
CA LYS A 492 -21.34 -5.57 -1.43
C LYS A 492 -20.81 -6.35 -0.24
N THR A 493 -19.85 -7.22 -0.49
CA THR A 493 -19.10 -7.91 0.56
C THR A 493 -17.68 -7.35 0.55
N LEU A 494 -17.10 -7.22 1.74
CA LEU A 494 -15.68 -6.97 1.92
C LEU A 494 -15.25 -7.75 3.15
N ASP A 495 -14.31 -8.69 3.02
CA ASP A 495 -13.82 -9.54 4.12
C ASP A 495 -14.97 -10.24 4.86
N GLY A 496 -15.90 -10.84 4.08
CA GLY A 496 -17.10 -11.49 4.61
C GLY A 496 -18.16 -10.55 5.21
N LYS A 497 -17.90 -9.24 5.34
CA LYS A 497 -18.83 -8.25 5.91
C LYS A 497 -19.69 -7.61 4.83
N ARG A 498 -20.96 -7.43 5.14
CA ARG A 498 -21.92 -6.79 4.23
C ARG A 498 -21.87 -5.26 4.34
N LEU A 499 -21.48 -4.60 3.26
CA LEU A 499 -21.48 -3.14 3.12
C LEU A 499 -22.67 -2.70 2.26
N TYR A 500 -23.39 -1.67 2.69
CA TYR A 500 -24.65 -1.27 2.05
C TYR A 500 -24.50 -0.03 1.18
N CYS A 501 -24.97 -0.12 -0.06
CA CYS A 501 -25.04 1.02 -0.96
C CYS A 501 -26.17 1.99 -0.60
N ALA A 502 -26.19 3.15 -1.24
CA ALA A 502 -27.25 4.14 -1.07
C ALA A 502 -28.63 3.53 -1.37
N TRP A 503 -29.61 3.95 -0.58
CA TRP A 503 -31.00 3.68 -0.89
C TRP A 503 -31.42 4.38 -2.17
N SER A 504 -32.15 3.67 -3.03
CA SER A 504 -32.87 4.27 -4.14
C SER A 504 -33.91 5.28 -3.67
N SER A 505 -34.32 6.15 -4.58
CA SER A 505 -35.60 6.85 -4.47
C SER A 505 -36.75 5.88 -4.19
N LYS A 506 -37.76 6.37 -3.47
CA LYS A 506 -38.93 5.56 -3.08
C LYS A 506 -39.95 5.56 -4.21
N ASP A 507 -40.40 4.39 -4.60
CA ASP A 507 -41.56 4.19 -5.46
C ASP A 507 -42.83 3.92 -4.62
N LYS A 508 -44.02 4.20 -5.17
CA LYS A 508 -45.32 3.99 -4.53
C LYS A 508 -46.10 2.93 -5.28
N VAL A 509 -46.47 1.85 -4.61
CA VAL A 509 -47.27 0.76 -5.19
C VAL A 509 -48.58 0.56 -4.44
N LYS A 510 -49.71 0.51 -5.16
CA LYS A 510 -51.03 0.20 -4.60
C LYS A 510 -51.34 -1.30 -4.76
N VAL A 511 -50.95 -2.10 -3.78
CA VAL A 511 -51.12 -3.57 -3.81
C VAL A 511 -52.60 -3.94 -3.68
N LYS A 512 -53.10 -4.78 -4.60
CA LYS A 512 -54.47 -5.35 -4.54
C LYS A 512 -54.54 -6.39 -3.43
N THR A 513 -55.54 -6.33 -2.55
CA THR A 513 -55.67 -7.26 -1.42
C THR A 513 -56.46 -8.53 -1.74
N ARG A 514 -57.18 -8.52 -2.86
CA ARG A 514 -58.00 -9.61 -3.40
C ARG A 514 -57.70 -9.84 -4.87
#